data_AF-A0A0H5SB41-F1
#
_entry.id   AF-A0A0H5SB41-F1
#
_cell.length_a   1.000
_cell.length_b   1.000
_cell.length_c   1.000
_cell.angle_alpha   90.00
_cell.angle_beta   90.00
_cell.angle_gamma   90.00
#
_symmetry.space_group_name_H-M   'P 1'
#
loop_
_entity.id
_entity.type
_entity.pdbx_description
1 polymer ?
#
loop_
_entity_poly.entity_id
_entity_poly.type
_entity_poly.pdbx_seq_one_letter_code
_entity_poly.pdbx_strand_id
1 'polypeptide(L)'
;MLDLFLAQYALELNKKLYSIETATEQCNPLRSVRMDQLLFAINYTLSYLEFEFNLTMAGMQSNNSGIVNLINSYKCGSLDESLFNTDSKRFIHQGFSITVELDRKAQEIDNQLRQDIIERRNIRMADRIAKLLRWKVGSQYFFALGAGHFMGSKSILALLETHGFVTKVVTENDEISFREHVNDRQVYVFNELWVRDDDITTDSAIDITLTVGELPNSRSPVNESQCQIIIFIVMITISFIMS
;
A
#
# COMPACT_ATOMS: atom_id res chain seq x y z
N MET A 1 0.46 5.79 9.85
CA MET A 1 1.02 4.79 8.91
C MET A 1 2.40 4.37 9.44
N LEU A 2 2.75 3.07 9.42
CA LEU A 2 3.97 2.54 10.07
C LEU A 2 5.28 3.09 9.50
N ASP A 3 5.33 3.30 8.19
CA ASP A 3 6.44 3.89 7.45
C ASP A 3 6.75 5.33 7.90
N LEU A 4 5.73 6.18 8.08
CA LEU A 4 5.90 7.54 8.60
C LEU A 4 6.48 7.52 10.01
N PHE A 5 5.96 6.63 10.87
CA PHE A 5 6.48 6.45 12.23
C PHE A 5 7.95 6.03 12.22
N LEU A 6 8.31 5.02 11.43
CA LEU A 6 9.70 4.56 11.32
C LEU A 6 10.64 5.65 10.80
N ALA A 7 10.17 6.47 9.86
CA ALA A 7 10.91 7.61 9.34
C ALA A 7 11.13 8.69 10.42
N GLN A 8 10.07 9.07 11.13
CA GLN A 8 10.15 10.04 12.24
C GLN A 8 11.07 9.54 13.35
N TYR A 9 10.91 8.30 13.77
CA TYR A 9 11.74 7.68 14.81
C TYR A 9 13.22 7.61 14.40
N ALA A 10 13.51 7.33 13.13
CA ALA A 10 14.89 7.39 12.63
C ALA A 10 15.48 8.80 12.73
N LEU A 11 14.69 9.84 12.46
CA LEU A 11 15.11 11.24 12.57
C LEU A 11 15.34 11.65 14.03
N GLU A 12 14.46 11.25 14.95
CA GLU A 12 14.63 11.48 16.40
C GLU A 12 15.93 10.88 16.92
N LEU A 13 16.28 9.67 16.46
CA LEU A 13 17.55 9.01 16.79
C LEU A 13 18.76 9.53 16.00
N ASN A 14 18.60 10.64 15.26
CA ASN A 14 19.63 11.24 14.40
C ASN A 14 20.26 10.24 13.40
N LYS A 15 19.47 9.27 12.94
CA LYS A 15 19.87 8.30 11.91
C LYS A 15 19.65 8.88 10.53
N LYS A 16 20.49 8.48 9.57
CA LYS A 16 20.30 8.86 8.17
C LYS A 16 19.18 8.04 7.55
N LEU A 17 18.18 8.73 7.00
CA LEU A 17 17.08 8.13 6.26
C LEU A 17 17.39 8.16 4.75
N TYR A 18 17.13 7.04 4.08
CA TYR A 18 17.31 6.92 2.63
C TYR A 18 16.08 6.25 2.02
N SER A 19 15.59 6.80 0.91
CA SER A 19 14.58 6.14 0.09
C SER A 19 15.24 5.07 -0.79
N ILE A 20 14.69 3.86 -0.79
CA ILE A 20 15.21 2.78 -1.63
C ILE A 20 14.81 2.95 -3.12
N GLU A 21 13.71 3.66 -3.37
CA GLU A 21 13.22 4.08 -4.70
C GLU A 21 12.97 5.59 -4.69
N THR A 22 13.05 6.23 -5.86
CA THR A 22 12.65 7.63 -6.04
C THR A 22 11.16 7.73 -6.40
N ALA A 23 10.55 8.91 -6.20
CA ALA A 23 9.17 9.14 -6.60
C ALA A 23 8.96 8.93 -8.11
N THR A 24 9.92 9.35 -8.94
CA THR A 24 9.86 9.17 -10.39
C THR A 24 9.90 7.70 -10.80
N GLU A 25 10.61 6.84 -10.07
CA GLU A 25 10.66 5.39 -10.34
C GLU A 25 9.33 4.68 -10.02
N GLN A 26 8.49 5.28 -9.19
CA GLN A 26 7.16 4.79 -8.87
C GLN A 26 6.08 5.29 -9.83
N CYS A 27 6.43 6.24 -10.72
CA CYS A 27 5.51 6.68 -11.77
C CYS A 27 5.30 5.57 -12.80
N ASN A 28 4.10 5.55 -13.39
CA ASN A 28 3.70 4.58 -14.42
C ASN A 28 3.88 3.10 -13.99
N PRO A 29 3.21 2.66 -12.90
CA PRO A 29 3.34 1.30 -12.39
C PRO A 29 2.73 0.23 -13.30
N LEU A 30 2.05 0.61 -14.39
CA LEU A 30 1.37 -0.28 -15.34
C LEU A 30 1.98 -0.20 -16.75
N ARG A 31 3.27 0.11 -16.83
CA ARG A 31 3.97 0.49 -18.08
C ARG A 31 3.75 -0.48 -19.25
N SER A 32 3.65 -1.78 -19.00
CA SER A 32 3.50 -2.81 -20.03
C SER A 32 2.06 -3.15 -20.38
N VAL A 33 1.09 -2.64 -19.61
CA VAL A 33 -0.34 -2.92 -19.78
C VAL A 33 -0.96 -1.88 -20.71
N ARG A 34 -1.50 -2.33 -21.84
CA ARG A 34 -2.19 -1.46 -22.80
C ARG A 34 -3.57 -1.05 -22.28
N MET A 35 -4.12 0.06 -22.79
CA MET A 35 -5.44 0.54 -22.34
C MET A 35 -6.58 -0.46 -22.59
N ASP A 36 -6.56 -1.21 -23.68
CA ASP A 36 -7.56 -2.26 -23.95
C ASP A 36 -7.45 -3.44 -22.98
N GLN A 37 -6.22 -3.78 -22.57
CA GLN A 37 -5.97 -4.77 -21.53
C GLN A 37 -6.41 -4.27 -20.15
N LEU A 38 -6.18 -2.98 -19.84
CA LEU A 38 -6.62 -2.38 -18.59
C LEU A 38 -8.15 -2.37 -18.49
N LEU A 39 -8.86 -1.93 -19.53
CA LEU A 39 -10.32 -1.97 -19.59
C LEU A 39 -10.85 -3.40 -19.46
N PHE A 40 -10.20 -4.35 -20.13
CA PHE A 40 -10.54 -5.76 -19.97
C PHE A 40 -10.35 -6.23 -18.53
N ALA A 41 -9.22 -5.95 -17.88
CA ALA A 41 -8.93 -6.37 -16.52
C ALA A 41 -9.91 -5.77 -15.50
N ILE A 42 -10.27 -4.49 -15.66
CA ILE A 42 -11.27 -3.83 -14.80
C ILE A 42 -12.62 -4.53 -14.95
N ASN A 43 -13.10 -4.73 -16.18
CA ASN A 43 -14.40 -5.35 -16.43
C ASN A 43 -14.44 -6.81 -15.95
N TYR A 44 -13.37 -7.56 -16.22
CA TYR A 44 -13.21 -8.94 -15.77
C TYR A 44 -13.25 -9.02 -14.23
N THR A 45 -12.48 -8.17 -13.55
CA THR A 45 -12.43 -8.12 -12.08
C THR A 45 -13.77 -7.69 -11.49
N LEU A 46 -14.44 -6.69 -12.08
CA LEU A 46 -15.76 -6.25 -11.64
C LEU A 46 -16.79 -7.38 -11.75
N SER A 47 -16.84 -8.05 -12.90
CA SER A 47 -17.74 -9.19 -13.14
C SER A 47 -17.50 -10.30 -12.12
N TYR A 48 -16.24 -10.57 -11.77
CA TYR A 48 -15.90 -11.54 -10.74
C TYR A 48 -16.35 -11.10 -9.34
N LEU A 49 -16.14 -9.84 -8.97
CA LEU A 49 -16.56 -9.32 -7.67
C LEU A 49 -18.09 -9.31 -7.52
N GLU A 50 -18.83 -9.01 -8.59
CA GLU A 50 -20.29 -9.12 -8.63
C GLU A 50 -20.76 -10.57 -8.46
N PHE A 51 -20.06 -11.51 -9.08
CA PHE A 51 -20.31 -12.95 -8.90
C PHE A 51 -20.09 -13.38 -7.44
N GLU A 52 -18.94 -13.06 -6.84
CA GLU A 52 -18.64 -13.35 -5.43
C GLU A 52 -19.66 -12.70 -4.47
N PHE A 53 -20.07 -11.48 -4.77
CA PHE A 53 -21.10 -10.77 -4.01
C PHE A 53 -22.45 -11.51 -4.05
N ASN A 54 -22.88 -11.97 -5.23
CA ASN A 54 -24.12 -12.74 -5.38
C ASN A 54 -24.07 -14.07 -4.62
N LEU A 55 -22.93 -14.77 -4.63
CA LEU A 55 -22.75 -15.98 -3.82
C LEU A 55 -22.90 -15.68 -2.32
N THR A 56 -22.27 -14.59 -1.86
CA THR A 56 -22.36 -14.15 -0.47
C THR A 56 -23.80 -13.81 -0.07
N MET A 57 -24.55 -13.12 -0.94
CA MET A 57 -25.97 -12.81 -0.73
C MET A 57 -26.88 -14.04 -0.75
N ALA A 58 -26.51 -15.09 -1.50
CA ALA A 58 -27.19 -16.38 -1.50
C ALA A 58 -26.89 -17.24 -0.24
N GLY A 59 -26.11 -16.72 0.72
CA GLY A 59 -25.70 -17.46 1.91
C GLY A 59 -24.64 -18.54 1.64
N MET A 60 -24.10 -18.59 0.42
CA MET A 60 -22.95 -19.41 0.06
C MET A 60 -21.68 -18.66 0.47
N GLN A 61 -21.39 -18.67 1.76
CA GLN A 61 -20.23 -17.96 2.30
C GLN A 61 -18.94 -18.63 1.80
N SER A 62 -18.23 -17.95 0.91
CA SER A 62 -16.80 -18.23 0.68
C SER A 62 -16.08 -17.84 1.97
N ASN A 63 -15.59 -18.83 2.71
CA ASN A 63 -14.76 -18.57 3.88
C ASN A 63 -13.59 -17.70 3.42
N ASN A 64 -13.47 -16.49 3.97
CA ASN A 64 -12.46 -15.46 3.64
C ASN A 64 -11.05 -15.86 4.12
N SER A 65 -10.73 -17.15 3.95
CA SER A 65 -9.53 -17.87 4.32
C SER A 65 -8.30 -17.34 3.59
N GLY A 66 -8.45 -16.74 2.40
CA GLY A 66 -7.34 -16.19 1.63
C GLY A 66 -6.53 -15.14 2.40
N ILE A 67 -7.21 -14.15 2.99
CA ILE A 67 -6.52 -13.05 3.69
C ILE A 67 -5.94 -13.52 5.04
N VAL A 68 -6.65 -14.41 5.74
CA VAL A 68 -6.18 -15.00 7.00
C VAL A 68 -4.96 -15.88 6.75
N ASN A 69 -4.99 -16.68 5.68
CA ASN A 69 -3.86 -17.50 5.27
C ASN A 69 -2.68 -16.64 4.82
N LEU A 70 -2.91 -15.53 4.13
CA LEU A 70 -1.87 -14.57 3.78
C LEU A 70 -1.23 -13.95 5.02
N ILE A 71 -2.03 -13.51 5.99
CA ILE A 71 -1.54 -12.95 7.27
C ILE A 71 -0.69 -13.99 8.02
N ASN A 72 -1.18 -15.22 8.12
CA ASN A 72 -0.45 -16.30 8.79
C ASN A 72 0.85 -16.64 8.07
N SER A 73 0.81 -16.69 6.74
CA SER A 73 1.98 -16.96 5.90
C SER A 73 3.04 -15.87 6.03
N TYR A 74 2.61 -14.60 6.10
CA TYR A 74 3.50 -13.48 6.39
C TYR A 74 4.12 -13.58 7.78
N LYS A 75 3.31 -13.80 8.82
CA LYS A 75 3.79 -13.95 10.21
C LYS A 75 4.78 -15.10 10.36
N CYS A 76 4.52 -16.23 9.70
CA CYS A 76 5.36 -17.42 9.77
C CYS A 76 6.53 -17.41 8.77
N GLY A 77 6.69 -16.36 7.95
CA GLY A 77 7.74 -16.29 6.92
C GLY A 77 7.59 -17.31 5.79
N SER A 78 6.44 -17.96 5.67
CA SER A 78 6.12 -18.94 4.62
C SER A 78 5.59 -18.23 3.37
N LEU A 79 6.46 -17.51 2.68
CA LEU A 79 6.10 -16.61 1.58
C LEU A 79 6.03 -17.32 0.21
N ASP A 80 5.25 -18.39 0.15
CA ASP A 80 5.06 -19.18 -1.07
C ASP A 80 4.31 -18.37 -2.15
N GLU A 81 4.78 -18.49 -3.38
CA GLU A 81 4.22 -17.86 -4.59
C GLU A 81 2.78 -18.34 -4.86
N SER A 82 2.46 -19.56 -4.40
CA SER A 82 1.15 -20.16 -4.59
C SER A 82 0.01 -19.36 -3.94
N LEU A 83 0.26 -18.64 -2.84
CA LEU A 83 -0.74 -17.84 -2.11
C LEU A 83 -1.31 -16.69 -2.94
N PHE A 84 -0.48 -15.98 -3.70
CA PHE A 84 -0.94 -14.93 -4.62
C PHE A 84 -1.49 -15.49 -5.92
N ASN A 85 -0.95 -16.63 -6.37
CA ASN A 85 -1.38 -17.27 -7.61
C ASN A 85 -2.73 -17.97 -7.47
N THR A 86 -3.18 -18.25 -6.24
CA THR A 86 -4.50 -18.83 -6.00
C THR A 86 -5.62 -17.91 -6.46
N ASP A 87 -5.54 -16.59 -6.29
CA ASP A 87 -6.64 -15.70 -6.67
C ASP A 87 -6.76 -15.52 -8.19
N SER A 88 -5.65 -15.52 -8.93
CA SER A 88 -5.65 -15.40 -10.39
C SER A 88 -6.05 -16.69 -11.14
N LYS A 89 -5.92 -17.87 -10.50
CA LYS A 89 -6.26 -19.19 -11.08
C LYS A 89 -7.64 -19.71 -10.64
N ARG A 90 -8.35 -18.95 -9.81
CA ARG A 90 -9.61 -19.39 -9.18
C ARG A 90 -10.85 -19.12 -10.00
N PHE A 91 -10.80 -18.19 -10.95
CA PHE A 91 -11.98 -17.73 -11.68
C PHE A 91 -12.77 -18.89 -12.33
N ILE A 92 -12.11 -19.77 -13.09
CA ILE A 92 -12.80 -20.95 -13.67
C ILE A 92 -13.23 -21.96 -12.59
N HIS A 93 -12.46 -22.09 -11.51
CA HIS A 93 -12.67 -23.12 -10.49
C HIS A 93 -13.79 -22.78 -9.48
N GLN A 94 -14.23 -21.52 -9.38
CA GLN A 94 -15.28 -21.07 -8.45
C GLN A 94 -16.67 -21.00 -9.07
N GLY A 95 -16.87 -21.46 -10.31
CA GLY A 95 -18.17 -21.39 -10.99
C GLY A 95 -18.45 -20.04 -11.65
N PHE A 96 -17.48 -19.12 -11.64
CA PHE A 96 -17.51 -17.92 -12.47
C PHE A 96 -17.27 -18.34 -13.94
N SER A 97 -18.38 -18.50 -14.66
CA SER A 97 -18.38 -19.04 -16.02
C SER A 97 -18.00 -17.99 -17.06
N ILE A 98 -16.69 -17.76 -17.24
CA ILE A 98 -16.15 -17.09 -18.43
C ILE A 98 -15.46 -18.10 -19.36
N THR A 99 -15.29 -17.74 -20.64
CA THR A 99 -14.58 -18.63 -21.58
C THR A 99 -13.11 -18.81 -21.19
N VAL A 100 -12.55 -19.99 -21.46
CA VAL A 100 -11.12 -20.32 -21.21
C VAL A 100 -10.18 -19.28 -21.82
N GLU A 101 -10.54 -18.75 -23.00
CA GLU A 101 -9.74 -17.76 -23.70
C GLU A 101 -9.68 -16.41 -22.96
N LEU A 102 -10.79 -15.99 -22.35
CA LEU A 102 -10.82 -14.75 -21.56
C LEU A 102 -10.08 -14.94 -20.25
N ASP A 103 -10.16 -16.12 -19.63
CA ASP A 103 -9.36 -16.44 -18.44
C ASP A 103 -7.86 -16.43 -18.73
N ARG A 104 -7.43 -17.06 -19.83
CA ARG A 104 -6.05 -17.02 -20.31
C ARG A 104 -5.57 -15.58 -20.49
N LYS A 105 -6.40 -14.72 -21.10
CA LYS A 105 -6.10 -13.30 -21.27
C LYS A 105 -5.97 -12.58 -19.92
N ALA A 106 -6.82 -12.88 -18.95
CA ALA A 106 -6.74 -12.31 -17.60
C ALA A 106 -5.44 -12.72 -16.90
N GLN A 107 -5.04 -13.98 -17.00
CA GLN A 107 -3.77 -14.48 -16.45
C GLN A 107 -2.55 -13.81 -17.11
N GLU A 108 -2.57 -13.58 -18.42
CA GLU A 108 -1.51 -12.84 -19.11
C GLU A 108 -1.36 -11.41 -18.59
N ILE A 109 -2.49 -10.72 -18.35
CA ILE A 109 -2.48 -9.37 -17.82
C ILE A 109 -2.03 -9.37 -16.36
N ASP A 110 -2.46 -10.32 -15.54
CA ASP A 110 -2.00 -10.49 -14.16
C ASP A 110 -0.47 -10.68 -14.10
N ASN A 111 0.10 -11.47 -15.01
CA ASN A 111 1.56 -11.62 -15.12
C ASN A 111 2.26 -10.30 -15.49
N GLN A 112 1.70 -9.51 -16.40
CA GLN A 112 2.22 -8.18 -16.74
C GLN A 112 2.18 -7.23 -15.55
N LEU A 113 1.05 -7.21 -14.82
CA LEU A 113 0.87 -6.43 -13.61
C LEU A 113 1.88 -6.82 -12.53
N ARG A 114 2.04 -8.13 -12.26
CA ARG A 114 3.03 -8.65 -11.30
C ARG A 114 4.44 -8.19 -11.66
N GLN A 115 4.79 -8.27 -12.95
CA GLN A 115 6.11 -7.86 -13.42
C GLN A 115 6.34 -6.35 -13.22
N ASP A 116 5.37 -5.51 -13.57
CA ASP A 116 5.50 -4.06 -13.50
C ASP A 116 5.45 -3.52 -12.07
N ILE A 117 4.50 -4.01 -11.26
CA ILE A 117 4.19 -3.48 -9.92
C ILE A 117 5.12 -4.06 -8.86
N ILE A 118 5.63 -5.28 -9.02
CA ILE A 118 6.42 -5.97 -8.00
C ILE A 118 7.81 -6.34 -8.50
N GLU A 119 7.92 -7.21 -9.52
CA GLU A 119 9.21 -7.85 -9.85
C GLU A 119 10.29 -6.86 -10.27
N ARG A 120 9.97 -5.91 -11.15
CA ARG A 120 10.95 -4.90 -11.60
C ARG A 120 11.42 -4.01 -10.46
N ARG A 121 10.54 -3.72 -9.50
CA ARG A 121 10.90 -2.96 -8.29
C ARG A 121 11.80 -3.79 -7.39
N ASN A 122 11.47 -5.05 -7.15
CA ASN A 122 12.30 -5.98 -6.37
C ASN A 122 13.73 -6.06 -6.92
N ILE A 123 13.89 -6.17 -8.24
CA ILE A 123 15.21 -6.19 -8.90
C ILE A 123 16.00 -4.93 -8.59
N ARG A 124 15.40 -3.74 -8.77
CA ARG A 124 16.09 -2.46 -8.50
C ARG A 124 16.40 -2.29 -7.01
N MET A 125 15.45 -2.61 -6.14
CA MET A 125 15.62 -2.49 -4.69
C MET A 125 16.70 -3.44 -4.18
N ALA A 126 16.70 -4.70 -4.60
CA ALA A 126 17.70 -5.68 -4.20
C ALA A 126 19.11 -5.28 -4.66
N ASP A 127 19.27 -4.79 -5.90
CA ASP A 127 20.57 -4.29 -6.39
C ASP A 127 21.08 -3.10 -5.55
N ARG A 128 20.19 -2.16 -5.19
CA ARG A 128 20.54 -1.03 -4.32
C ARG A 128 20.90 -1.46 -2.91
N ILE A 129 20.13 -2.37 -2.31
CA ILE A 129 20.44 -2.95 -1.00
C ILE A 129 21.80 -3.65 -1.04
N ALA A 130 22.05 -4.47 -2.05
CA ALA A 130 23.31 -5.18 -2.24
C ALA A 130 24.50 -4.21 -2.33
N LYS A 131 24.36 -3.12 -3.10
CA LYS A 131 25.37 -2.06 -3.22
C LYS A 131 25.63 -1.37 -1.87
N LEU A 132 24.58 -1.02 -1.14
CA LEU A 132 24.69 -0.38 0.18
C LEU A 132 25.43 -1.28 1.18
N LEU A 133 25.06 -2.56 1.26
CA LEU A 133 25.67 -3.52 2.18
C LEU A 133 27.16 -3.77 1.86
N ARG A 134 27.54 -3.77 0.57
CA ARG A 134 28.94 -3.93 0.15
C ARG A 134 29.77 -2.67 0.32
N TRP A 135 29.17 -1.50 0.12
CA TRP A 135 29.89 -0.22 0.17
C TRP A 135 30.48 0.06 1.55
N LYS A 136 29.76 -0.26 2.62
CA LYS A 136 30.23 -0.03 3.99
C LYS A 136 30.10 -1.28 4.84
N VAL A 137 31.00 -2.24 4.58
CA VAL A 137 31.11 -3.49 5.34
C VAL A 137 31.20 -3.19 6.84
N GLY A 138 30.41 -3.91 7.64
CA GLY A 138 30.34 -3.73 9.10
C GLY A 138 29.34 -2.67 9.57
N SER A 139 28.67 -1.94 8.66
CA SER A 139 27.53 -1.08 9.02
C SER A 139 26.25 -1.87 9.11
N GLN A 140 25.38 -1.46 10.02
CA GLN A 140 24.05 -2.03 10.20
C GLN A 140 23.02 -1.15 9.49
N TYR A 141 22.11 -1.78 8.76
CA TYR A 141 21.05 -1.10 8.02
C TYR A 141 19.71 -1.69 8.45
N PHE A 142 18.71 -0.83 8.53
CA PHE A 142 17.32 -1.23 8.69
C PHE A 142 16.57 -0.86 7.41
N PHE A 143 15.90 -1.83 6.80
CA PHE A 143 15.13 -1.64 5.57
C PHE A 143 13.65 -1.89 5.89
N ALA A 144 12.80 -0.89 5.67
CA ALA A 144 11.36 -1.04 5.72
C ALA A 144 10.82 -1.25 4.30
N LEU A 145 10.21 -2.41 4.06
CA LEU A 145 9.72 -2.83 2.74
C LEU A 145 8.29 -3.37 2.91
N GLY A 146 7.42 -3.09 1.94
CA GLY A 146 6.06 -3.61 1.94
C GLY A 146 6.02 -5.14 1.81
N ALA A 147 5.04 -5.79 2.45
CA ALA A 147 4.93 -7.24 2.51
C ALA A 147 4.96 -7.93 1.13
N GLY A 148 4.35 -7.32 0.11
CA GLY A 148 4.32 -7.86 -1.25
C GLY A 148 5.69 -8.03 -1.92
N HIS A 149 6.75 -7.42 -1.40
CA HIS A 149 8.10 -7.54 -1.96
C HIS A 149 8.87 -8.78 -1.50
N PHE A 150 8.34 -9.51 -0.53
CA PHE A 150 9.02 -10.68 0.04
C PHE A 150 8.54 -12.02 -0.55
N MET A 151 7.64 -12.00 -1.53
CA MET A 151 6.93 -13.19 -2.00
C MET A 151 7.40 -13.65 -3.39
N GLY A 152 7.47 -14.97 -3.57
CA GLY A 152 7.82 -15.61 -4.84
C GLY A 152 9.30 -15.65 -5.17
N SER A 153 9.61 -16.28 -6.31
CA SER A 153 10.98 -16.53 -6.80
C SER A 153 11.79 -15.26 -7.11
N LYS A 154 11.13 -14.11 -7.30
CA LYS A 154 11.76 -12.79 -7.50
C LYS A 154 11.53 -11.84 -6.32
N SER A 155 11.35 -12.38 -5.12
CA SER A 155 11.34 -11.60 -3.89
C SER A 155 12.69 -10.90 -3.66
N ILE A 156 12.68 -9.84 -2.85
CA ILE A 156 13.92 -9.15 -2.46
C ILE A 156 14.90 -10.12 -1.79
N LEU A 157 14.42 -11.02 -0.92
CA LEU A 157 15.27 -12.00 -0.23
C LEU A 157 15.94 -12.96 -1.21
N ALA A 158 15.16 -13.55 -2.14
CA ALA A 158 15.69 -14.44 -3.17
C ALA A 158 16.73 -13.72 -4.05
N LEU A 159 16.47 -12.47 -4.44
CA LEU A 159 17.41 -11.67 -5.22
C LEU A 159 18.69 -11.36 -4.44
N LEU A 160 18.60 -11.06 -3.14
CA LEU A 160 19.79 -10.85 -2.30
C LEU A 160 20.63 -12.14 -2.15
N GLU A 161 20.00 -13.31 -2.11
CA GLU A 161 20.71 -14.59 -2.14
C GLU A 161 21.47 -14.78 -3.46
N THR A 162 20.90 -14.37 -4.61
CA THR A 162 21.65 -14.36 -5.88
C THR A 162 22.82 -13.39 -5.88
N HIS A 163 22.77 -12.34 -5.04
CA HIS A 163 23.89 -11.44 -4.79
C HIS A 163 24.90 -11.98 -3.75
N GLY A 164 24.74 -13.22 -3.28
CA GLY A 164 25.66 -13.89 -2.35
C GLY A 164 25.45 -13.53 -0.88
N PHE A 165 24.30 -12.92 -0.53
CA PHE A 165 23.95 -12.69 0.86
C PHE A 165 23.24 -13.91 1.45
N VAL A 166 23.44 -14.15 2.75
CA VAL A 166 22.68 -15.16 3.49
C VAL A 166 21.56 -14.46 4.24
N THR A 167 20.32 -14.86 4.00
CA THR A 167 19.17 -14.36 4.74
C THR A 167 18.84 -15.31 5.89
N LYS A 168 18.39 -14.76 7.02
CA LYS A 168 17.91 -15.52 8.17
C LYS A 168 16.61 -14.91 8.63
N VAL A 169 15.61 -15.77 8.85
CA VAL A 169 14.36 -15.36 9.48
C VAL A 169 14.65 -15.04 10.94
N VAL A 170 14.01 -13.98 11.43
CA VAL A 170 14.10 -13.54 12.81
C VAL A 170 12.68 -13.44 13.35
N THR A 171 12.48 -13.98 14.54
CA THR A 171 11.21 -14.08 15.27
C THR A 171 11.27 -13.24 16.54
N GLU A 172 10.13 -13.06 17.21
CA GLU A 172 10.05 -12.37 18.51
C GLU A 172 10.90 -13.03 19.61
N ASN A 173 11.27 -14.30 19.44
CA ASN A 173 12.09 -15.05 20.39
C ASN A 173 13.59 -14.90 20.12
N ASP A 174 13.97 -14.28 19.00
CA ASP A 174 15.37 -14.09 18.64
C ASP A 174 15.92 -12.79 19.25
N GLU A 175 17.04 -12.90 19.97
CA GLU A 175 17.77 -11.72 20.44
C GLU A 175 18.56 -11.08 19.30
N ILE A 176 18.04 -9.98 18.75
CA ILE A 176 18.82 -9.14 17.85
C ILE A 176 19.73 -8.24 18.70
N SER A 177 20.93 -8.72 18.99
CA SER A 177 21.94 -7.90 19.69
C SER A 177 22.43 -6.78 18.77
N PHE A 178 21.85 -5.60 18.88
CA PHE A 178 22.47 -4.38 18.37
C PHE A 178 23.64 -4.04 19.30
N ARG A 179 24.80 -3.64 18.77
CA ARG A 179 25.89 -3.13 19.64
C ARG A 179 25.31 -1.96 20.44
N GLU A 180 25.23 -2.13 21.75
CA GLU A 180 24.54 -1.21 22.64
C GLU A 180 25.08 0.22 22.49
N HIS A 181 24.18 1.15 22.17
CA HIS A 181 24.22 2.46 22.80
C HIS A 181 23.30 2.36 24.02
N VAL A 182 23.91 2.28 25.19
CA VAL A 182 23.24 2.30 26.50
C VAL A 182 22.53 3.66 26.64
N ASN A 183 21.27 3.62 27.08
CA ASN A 183 20.30 4.71 27.28
C ASN A 183 19.44 5.09 26.06
N ASP A 184 18.33 4.36 25.90
CA ASP A 184 16.97 4.91 25.67
C ASP A 184 16.03 3.80 25.19
N ARG A 185 15.63 2.90 26.10
CA ARG A 185 14.47 2.04 25.87
C ARG A 185 13.20 2.81 26.21
N GLN A 186 12.83 3.74 25.34
CA GLN A 186 11.49 4.32 25.35
C GLN A 186 10.55 3.36 24.62
N VAL A 187 9.64 2.74 25.36
CA VAL A 187 8.64 1.82 24.80
C VAL A 187 7.51 2.68 24.22
N TYR A 188 7.38 2.67 22.89
CA TYR A 188 6.28 3.36 22.21
C TYR A 188 5.10 2.40 22.09
N VAL A 189 3.98 2.74 22.74
CA VAL A 189 2.71 2.02 22.60
C VAL A 189 1.96 2.62 21.42
N PHE A 190 1.66 1.78 20.42
CA PHE A 190 0.79 2.18 19.30
C PHE A 190 -0.66 2.17 19.77
N ASN A 191 -1.33 3.31 19.69
CA ASN A 191 -2.79 3.33 19.65
C ASN A 191 -3.21 2.97 18.22
N GLU A 192 -4.22 2.12 18.07
CA GLU A 192 -4.73 1.68 16.78
C GLU A 192 -5.10 2.90 15.93
N LEU A 193 -4.29 3.13 14.88
CA LEU A 193 -4.36 4.30 14.03
C LEU A 193 -5.47 4.17 12.99
N TRP A 194 -6.66 3.73 13.40
CA TRP A 194 -7.94 3.81 12.68
C TRP A 194 -9.12 3.64 13.66
N VAL A 195 -9.12 4.34 14.79
CA VAL A 195 -10.40 4.72 15.41
C VAL A 195 -10.72 6.11 14.87
N ARG A 196 -11.76 6.21 14.04
CA ARG A 196 -12.41 7.51 13.79
C ARG A 196 -13.13 7.88 15.07
N ASP A 197 -12.40 8.43 16.03
CA ASP A 197 -13.04 9.16 17.11
C ASP A 197 -13.24 10.59 16.62
N ASP A 198 -14.51 10.93 16.44
CA ASP A 198 -14.99 12.31 16.35
C ASP A 198 -14.62 13.01 17.66
N ASP A 199 -13.46 13.64 17.72
CA ASP A 199 -13.32 14.93 18.39
C ASP A 199 -11.97 15.58 18.08
N ILE A 200 -12.07 16.77 17.51
CA ILE A 200 -10.98 17.64 17.10
C ILE A 200 -10.33 18.23 18.36
N THR A 201 -9.02 18.05 18.53
CA THR A 201 -8.16 19.13 19.03
C THR A 201 -6.84 19.15 18.26
N THR A 202 -6.54 20.32 17.71
CA THR A 202 -5.42 20.66 16.84
C THR A 202 -4.09 20.70 17.60
N ASP A 203 -3.00 20.18 17.03
CA ASP A 203 -1.84 21.06 16.73
C ASP A 203 -0.88 20.52 15.65
N SER A 204 -0.59 21.44 14.72
CA SER A 204 0.53 21.66 13.79
C SER A 204 1.22 20.51 13.03
N ALA A 205 0.75 20.26 11.80
CA ALA A 205 1.63 20.15 10.63
C ALA A 205 0.89 20.59 9.33
N ILE A 206 1.39 21.69 8.74
CA ILE A 206 1.02 22.29 7.44
C ILE A 206 -0.40 22.88 7.37
N ASP A 207 -0.50 24.17 7.71
CA ASP A 207 -1.69 24.99 7.44
C ASP A 207 -1.81 25.30 5.94
N ILE A 208 -2.83 24.75 5.29
CA ILE A 208 -3.34 25.28 4.02
C ILE A 208 -4.30 26.42 4.38
N THR A 209 -3.86 27.66 4.22
CA THR A 209 -4.68 28.84 4.51
C THR A 209 -5.71 29.06 3.38
N LEU A 210 -6.96 28.66 3.61
CA LEU A 210 -8.09 28.98 2.75
C LEU A 210 -8.73 30.28 3.22
N THR A 211 -8.62 31.35 2.44
CA THR A 211 -9.30 32.62 2.74
C THR A 211 -10.70 32.61 2.10
N VAL A 212 -11.74 32.49 2.91
CA VAL A 212 -13.14 32.62 2.48
C VAL A 212 -13.57 34.07 2.69
N GLY A 213 -13.84 34.79 1.61
CA GLY A 213 -14.47 36.11 1.67
C GLY A 213 -15.98 35.96 1.68
N GLU A 214 -16.64 36.29 2.80
CA GLU A 214 -18.09 36.42 2.84
C GLU A 214 -18.52 37.75 2.19
N LEU A 215 -19.41 37.69 1.19
CA LEU A 215 -20.10 38.90 0.72
C LEU A 215 -21.11 39.36 1.79
N PRO A 216 -21.24 40.68 2.04
CA PRO A 216 -22.13 41.19 3.07
C PRO A 216 -23.59 40.89 2.73
N ASN A 217 -24.26 40.21 3.65
CA ASN A 217 -25.65 39.83 3.55
C ASN A 217 -26.53 41.09 3.71
N SER A 218 -27.27 41.48 2.67
CA SER A 218 -28.25 42.56 2.76
C SER A 218 -29.41 42.11 3.64
N ARG A 219 -29.50 42.66 4.87
CA ARG A 219 -30.64 42.43 5.76
C ARG A 219 -31.91 43.01 5.13
N SER A 220 -32.93 42.18 4.98
CA SER A 220 -34.33 42.60 5.00
C SER A 220 -35.02 41.79 6.09
N PRO A 221 -35.84 42.41 6.98
CA PRO A 221 -36.51 41.70 8.04
C PRO A 221 -37.86 41.19 7.51
N VAL A 222 -38.25 39.94 7.77
CA VAL A 222 -39.67 39.55 7.98
C VAL A 222 -39.73 38.15 8.62
N ASN A 223 -40.73 38.03 9.48
CA ASN A 223 -41.20 36.96 10.35
C ASN A 223 -41.45 35.58 9.72
N GLU A 224 -41.36 34.61 10.65
CA GLU A 224 -42.17 33.39 10.82
C GLU A 224 -42.45 32.46 9.63
N SER A 225 -42.03 31.22 9.84
CA SER A 225 -42.62 29.97 9.33
C SER A 225 -42.51 29.68 7.83
N GLN A 226 -41.35 29.18 7.40
CA GLN A 226 -41.21 28.02 6.48
C GLN A 226 -39.73 27.67 6.26
N CYS A 227 -39.39 26.38 6.27
CA CYS A 227 -38.06 25.88 5.89
C CYS A 227 -37.79 26.18 4.41
N GLN A 228 -36.91 27.15 4.11
CA GLN A 228 -36.33 27.32 2.78
C GLN A 228 -34.99 26.58 2.70
N ILE A 229 -34.85 25.76 1.66
CA ILE A 229 -33.60 25.12 1.29
C ILE A 229 -32.69 26.18 0.67
N ILE A 230 -31.59 26.51 1.35
CA ILE A 230 -30.55 27.40 0.82
C ILE A 230 -29.64 26.55 -0.07
N ILE A 231 -29.63 26.83 -1.37
CA ILE A 231 -28.67 26.24 -2.32
C ILE A 231 -27.45 27.16 -2.36
N PHE A 232 -26.29 26.66 -1.91
CA PHE A 232 -25.00 27.31 -2.13
C PHE A 232 -24.39 26.80 -3.43
N ILE A 233 -24.25 27.68 -4.43
CA ILE A 233 -23.45 27.39 -5.63
C ILE A 233 -22.00 27.81 -5.33
N VAL A 234 -21.09 26.83 -5.29
CA VAL A 234 -19.65 27.05 -5.10
C VAL A 234 -18.98 27.14 -6.46
N MET A 235 -18.35 28.29 -6.77
CA MET A 235 -17.46 28.47 -7.92
C MET A 235 -16.01 28.59 -7.42
N ILE A 236 -15.18 27.60 -7.73
CA ILE A 236 -13.76 27.58 -7.38
C ILE A 236 -12.96 28.16 -8.55
N THR A 237 -12.29 29.29 -8.34
CA THR A 237 -11.27 29.81 -9.27
C THR A 237 -9.89 29.56 -8.68
N ILE A 238 -9.08 28.76 -9.38
CA ILE A 238 -7.69 28.48 -9.01
C ILE A 238 -6.79 29.36 -9.88
N SER A 239 -6.03 30.24 -9.25
CA SER A 239 -4.97 31.02 -9.91
C SER A 239 -3.61 30.61 -9.32
N PHE A 240 -2.69 30.19 -10.17
CA PHE A 240 -1.32 29.86 -9.79
C PHE A 240 -0.43 31.11 -9.91
N ILE A 241 0.23 31.49 -8.82
CA ILE A 241 1.33 32.46 -8.86
C ILE A 241 2.62 31.67 -8.96
N MET A 242 3.31 31.80 -10.10
CA MET A 242 4.69 31.34 -10.27
C MET A 242 5.64 32.32 -9.59
N SER A 243 6.60 31.79 -8.82
CA SER A 243 7.91 32.42 -8.61
C SER A 243 8.96 31.62 -9.35
#